data_AF-A0A847PVU7-F1
#
_entry.id   AF-A0A847PVU7-F1
#
_cell.length_a   1.000
_cell.length_b   1.000
_cell.length_c   1.000
_cell.angle_alpha   90.00
_cell.angle_beta   90.00
_cell.angle_gamma   90.00
#
_symmetry.space_group_name_H-M   'P 1'
#
loop_
_entity.id
_entity.type
_entity.pdbx_description
1 polymer ?
#
loop_
_entity_poly.entity_id
_entity_poly.type
_entity_poly.pdbx_seq_one_letter_code
_entity_poly.pdbx_strand_id
1 'polypeptide(L)'
;MSSEIANAILKNPIRGAYTTWENGINYEVASSWGRYLTPPGYTLSNDAIYTEKVVTDRKTQEESIELTTISRTPFIISARTEQLEDGTIYYTIRYGHDGEQKEFVCTYSDINGQKAQVKKTLAAHGINVPDNDMLNGVIEYISMYIKEFGNLLHVETAVTHNGWNNNYNLFAMGNNGITKNGVTAITTALKDTKFVTIFKTEGTLAGWVNGVKDVLEYDVSRFSFYDGMSSPLF
;
A
#
# COMPACT_ATOMS: atom_id res chain seq x y z
N MET A 1 -22.26 1.52 -10.04
CA MET A 1 -22.06 2.45 -8.92
C MET A 1 -23.40 2.64 -8.23
N SER A 2 -23.58 2.19 -6.99
CA SER A 2 -24.83 2.52 -6.28
C SER A 2 -24.80 4.02 -5.99
N SER A 3 -25.88 4.70 -6.34
CA SER A 3 -26.06 6.15 -6.19
C SER A 3 -25.96 6.64 -4.75
N GLU A 4 -25.91 5.73 -3.78
CA GLU A 4 -25.88 6.02 -2.35
C GLU A 4 -24.48 6.41 -1.86
N ILE A 5 -23.42 5.78 -2.37
CA ILE A 5 -22.03 6.11 -1.99
C ILE A 5 -21.66 7.49 -2.53
N ALA A 6 -22.02 7.78 -3.79
CA ALA A 6 -21.82 9.09 -4.40
C ALA A 6 -22.59 10.20 -3.64
N ASN A 7 -23.80 9.90 -3.16
CA ASN A 7 -24.62 10.84 -2.39
C ASN A 7 -24.14 11.03 -0.94
N ALA A 8 -23.58 10.01 -0.30
CA ALA A 8 -22.98 10.13 1.03
C ALA A 8 -21.72 11.02 1.01
N ILE A 9 -20.96 10.95 -0.09
CA ILE A 9 -19.76 11.77 -0.33
C ILE A 9 -20.13 13.24 -0.61
N LEU A 10 -21.22 13.50 -1.34
CA LEU A 10 -21.69 14.86 -1.67
C LEU A 10 -22.32 15.61 -0.49
N LYS A 11 -22.83 14.92 0.53
CA LYS A 11 -23.54 15.54 1.66
C LYS A 11 -22.65 16.02 2.81
N ASN A 12 -21.33 15.84 2.74
CA ASN A 12 -20.41 16.17 3.84
C ASN A 12 -19.38 17.24 3.43
N PRO A 13 -19.71 18.55 3.51
CA PRO A 13 -18.91 19.65 2.96
C PRO A 13 -17.58 19.93 3.70
N ILE A 14 -17.24 19.16 4.73
CA ILE A 14 -15.99 19.32 5.51
C ILE A 14 -14.81 18.54 4.90
N ARG A 15 -15.05 17.60 3.98
CA ARG A 15 -14.00 16.73 3.40
C ARG A 15 -13.32 17.39 2.20
N GLY A 16 -12.28 18.18 2.48
CA GLY A 16 -11.50 18.91 1.49
C GLY A 16 -10.73 18.01 0.51
N ALA A 17 -11.00 18.21 -0.78
CA ALA A 17 -10.19 17.84 -1.96
C ALA A 17 -9.54 16.44 -1.92
N TYR A 18 -10.27 15.50 -2.51
CA TYR A 18 -9.94 14.09 -2.78
C TYR A 18 -8.53 13.88 -3.34
N THR A 19 -7.85 12.84 -2.86
CA THR A 19 -6.81 12.15 -3.63
C THR A 19 -7.44 11.64 -4.93
N THR A 20 -6.79 11.89 -6.04
CA THR A 20 -7.39 11.71 -7.37
C THR A 20 -7.79 10.25 -7.61
N TRP A 21 -8.99 10.03 -8.15
CA TRP A 21 -9.50 8.69 -8.46
C TRP A 21 -8.67 7.94 -9.50
N GLU A 22 -7.83 8.66 -10.26
CA GLU A 22 -7.03 8.14 -11.36
C GLU A 22 -6.04 7.05 -10.91
N ASN A 23 -5.51 7.18 -9.69
CA ASN A 23 -4.53 6.24 -9.14
C ASN A 23 -5.09 5.35 -8.03
N GLY A 24 -6.39 5.41 -7.74
CA GLY A 24 -7.01 4.72 -6.60
C GLY A 24 -7.06 5.58 -5.35
N ILE A 25 -8.06 5.31 -4.49
CA ILE A 25 -8.34 6.17 -3.34
C ILE A 25 -7.20 6.13 -2.32
N ASN A 26 -6.92 7.28 -1.71
CA ASN A 26 -5.92 7.43 -0.65
C ASN A 26 -4.49 7.00 -1.03
N TYR A 27 -4.22 6.76 -2.32
CA TYR A 27 -2.89 6.37 -2.79
C TYR A 27 -1.91 7.54 -2.73
N GLU A 28 -2.29 8.73 -3.16
CA GLU A 28 -1.43 9.91 -3.09
C GLU A 28 -1.23 10.38 -1.65
N VAL A 29 -0.01 10.83 -1.33
CA VAL A 29 0.31 11.35 0.00
C VAL A 29 -0.36 12.72 0.17
N ALA A 30 -1.31 12.80 1.10
CA ALA A 30 -2.00 14.04 1.43
C ALA A 30 -1.21 14.86 2.47
N SER A 31 -1.32 16.19 2.40
CA SER A 31 -0.70 17.11 3.36
C SER A 31 -1.28 17.03 4.79
N SER A 32 -2.45 16.41 4.95
CA SER A 32 -3.15 16.29 6.23
C SER A 32 -4.03 15.05 6.24
N TRP A 33 -4.13 14.39 7.39
CA TRP A 33 -4.84 13.13 7.54
C TRP A 33 -6.35 13.22 7.28
N GLY A 34 -6.99 14.35 7.60
CA GLY A 34 -8.43 14.56 7.35
C GLY A 34 -8.84 14.62 5.87
N ARG A 35 -7.88 14.55 4.93
CA ARG A 35 -8.15 14.48 3.48
C ARG A 35 -8.30 13.07 2.96
N TYR A 36 -7.91 12.06 3.75
CA TYR A 36 -8.11 10.67 3.36
C TYR A 36 -9.57 10.26 3.58
N LEU A 37 -10.08 9.43 2.69
CA LEU A 37 -11.39 8.81 2.83
C LEU A 37 -11.34 7.75 3.94
N THR A 38 -12.34 7.79 4.83
CA THR A 38 -12.58 6.80 5.87
C THR A 38 -13.92 6.11 5.66
N PRO A 39 -14.10 4.89 6.17
CA PRO A 39 -15.38 4.19 6.10
C PRO A 39 -16.47 4.99 6.84
N PRO A 40 -17.75 4.78 6.49
CA PRO A 40 -18.86 5.43 7.20
C PRO A 40 -18.81 5.16 8.71
N GLY A 41 -19.07 6.18 9.53
CA GLY A 41 -19.00 6.09 10.98
C GLY A 41 -17.60 6.25 11.58
N TYR A 42 -16.60 6.58 10.75
CA TYR A 42 -15.25 6.87 11.21
C TYR A 42 -14.76 8.21 10.66
N THR A 43 -13.99 8.91 11.50
CA THR A 43 -13.27 10.13 11.11
C THR A 43 -11.81 10.04 11.49
N LEU A 44 -10.99 10.65 10.65
CA LEU A 44 -9.54 10.66 10.74
C LEU A 44 -9.04 12.09 10.90
N SER A 45 -8.09 12.25 11.81
CA SER A 45 -7.45 13.52 12.15
C SER A 45 -5.93 13.36 12.14
N ASN A 46 -5.20 14.44 12.41
CA ASN A 46 -3.74 14.36 12.45
C ASN A 46 -3.20 13.62 13.69
N ASP A 47 -4.02 13.42 14.71
CA ASP A 47 -3.64 12.80 15.98
C ASP A 47 -4.27 11.42 16.20
N ALA A 48 -5.43 11.14 15.61
CA ALA A 48 -6.18 9.94 15.95
C ALA A 48 -7.19 9.50 14.88
N ILE A 49 -7.69 8.26 15.10
CA ILE A 49 -8.89 7.73 14.46
C ILE A 49 -10.02 7.70 15.49
N TYR A 50 -11.21 8.14 15.09
CA TYR A 50 -12.40 8.15 15.94
C TYR A 50 -13.54 7.38 15.29
N THR A 51 -14.37 6.75 16.12
CA THR A 51 -15.74 6.37 15.76
C THR A 51 -16.69 7.54 16.00
N GLU A 52 -17.69 7.66 15.13
CA GLU A 52 -18.73 8.67 15.21
C GLU A 52 -20.02 8.03 15.72
N LYS A 53 -20.63 8.63 16.75
CA LYS A 53 -21.94 8.23 17.25
C LYS A 53 -22.86 9.43 17.26
N VAL A 54 -24.01 9.31 16.59
CA VAL A 54 -25.07 10.31 16.70
C VAL A 54 -25.75 10.16 18.06
N VAL A 55 -25.73 11.22 18.84
CA VAL A 55 -26.34 11.30 20.16
C VAL A 55 -27.38 12.40 20.15
N THR A 56 -28.61 12.04 20.48
CA THR A 56 -29.73 12.98 20.62
C THR A 56 -29.83 13.40 22.08
N ASP A 57 -29.77 14.71 22.34
CA ASP A 57 -30.03 15.26 23.65
C ASP A 57 -31.49 14.99 24.02
N ARG A 58 -31.72 14.35 25.17
CA ARG A 58 -33.07 13.95 25.60
C ARG A 58 -33.99 15.14 25.90
N LYS A 59 -33.44 16.30 26.23
CA LYS A 59 -34.17 17.52 26.58
C LYS A 59 -34.39 18.42 25.38
N THR A 60 -33.37 18.65 24.57
CA THR A 60 -33.46 19.57 23.41
C THR A 60 -33.86 18.86 22.11
N GLN A 61 -33.81 17.53 22.08
CA GLN A 61 -33.96 16.71 20.86
C GLN A 61 -32.94 17.06 19.77
N GLU A 62 -31.87 17.78 20.12
CA GLU A 62 -30.80 18.13 19.18
C GLU A 62 -29.85 16.96 19.00
N GLU A 63 -29.49 16.68 17.74
CA GLU A 63 -28.49 15.69 17.39
C GLU A 63 -27.09 16.29 17.44
N SER A 64 -26.17 15.56 18.05
CA SER A 64 -24.74 15.88 18.08
C SER A 64 -23.92 14.65 17.73
N ILE A 65 -22.68 14.84 17.29
CA ILE A 65 -21.75 13.75 17.01
C ILE A 65 -20.79 13.63 18.20
N GLU A 66 -20.85 12.49 18.88
CA GLU A 66 -19.87 12.09 19.88
C GLU A 66 -18.74 11.31 19.20
N LEU A 67 -17.49 11.70 19.47
CA LEU A 67 -16.30 11.06 18.92
C LEU A 67 -15.62 10.22 19.99
N THR A 68 -15.36 8.94 19.70
CA THR A 68 -14.60 8.04 20.58
C THR A 68 -13.30 7.61 19.89
N THR A 69 -12.15 7.87 20.51
CA THR A 69 -10.84 7.50 19.95
C THR A 69 -10.63 5.99 19.96
N ILE A 70 -10.37 5.41 18.79
CA ILE A 70 -10.03 3.98 18.63
C ILE A 70 -8.54 3.75 18.36
N SER A 71 -7.83 4.77 17.85
CA SER A 71 -6.37 4.73 17.64
C SER A 71 -5.80 6.12 17.90
N ARG A 72 -4.68 6.20 18.63
CA ARG A 72 -3.92 7.44 18.86
C ARG A 72 -2.84 7.68 17.81
N THR A 73 -2.88 6.89 16.75
CA THR A 73 -2.03 7.05 15.59
C THR A 73 -2.93 7.00 14.36
N PRO A 74 -2.96 8.05 13.53
CA PRO A 74 -3.74 8.02 12.31
C PRO A 74 -3.12 7.04 11.32
N PHE A 75 -3.96 6.23 10.67
CA PHE A 75 -3.54 5.35 9.60
C PHE A 75 -4.68 5.03 8.63
N ILE A 76 -4.32 4.70 7.39
CA ILE A 76 -5.22 4.31 6.30
C ILE A 76 -4.61 3.15 5.50
N ILE A 77 -5.45 2.47 4.72
CA ILE A 77 -5.00 1.52 3.70
C ILE A 77 -4.86 2.31 2.38
N SER A 78 -3.65 2.42 1.85
CA SER A 78 -3.36 3.24 0.65
C SER A 78 -3.34 2.43 -0.63
N ALA A 79 -2.95 1.15 -0.55
CA ALA A 79 -2.87 0.27 -1.70
C ALA A 79 -3.17 -1.18 -1.29
N ARG A 80 -3.53 -1.98 -2.29
CA ARG A 80 -3.52 -3.44 -2.21
C ARG A 80 -2.50 -3.97 -3.20
N THR A 81 -1.85 -5.06 -2.86
CA THR A 81 -0.85 -5.68 -3.69
C THR A 81 -1.24 -7.13 -3.89
N GLU A 82 -1.34 -7.55 -5.15
CA GLU A 82 -1.71 -8.91 -5.51
C GLU A 82 -0.44 -9.65 -5.94
N GLN A 83 -0.07 -10.71 -5.22
CA GLN A 83 1.04 -11.57 -5.59
C GLN A 83 0.64 -12.51 -6.73
N LEU A 84 1.42 -12.51 -7.81
CA LEU A 84 1.09 -13.25 -9.03
C LEU A 84 1.19 -14.78 -8.89
N GLU A 85 1.93 -15.28 -7.90
CA GLU A 85 2.28 -16.70 -7.77
C GLU A 85 1.22 -17.53 -7.05
N ASP A 86 0.76 -17.05 -5.90
CA ASP A 86 -0.16 -17.76 -5.00
C ASP A 86 -1.48 -17.01 -4.77
N GLY A 87 -1.63 -15.81 -5.35
CA GLY A 87 -2.80 -14.95 -5.17
C GLY A 87 -2.90 -14.32 -3.79
N THR A 88 -1.82 -14.35 -2.99
CA THR A 88 -1.80 -13.69 -1.68
C THR A 88 -2.00 -12.20 -1.85
N ILE A 89 -2.93 -11.65 -1.06
CA ILE A 89 -3.24 -10.22 -1.03
C ILE A 89 -2.51 -9.59 0.15
N TYR A 90 -1.72 -8.58 -0.17
CA TYR A 90 -1.10 -7.69 0.80
C TYR A 90 -1.78 -6.33 0.77
N TYR A 91 -1.68 -5.61 1.88
CA TYR A 91 -2.17 -4.25 2.03
C TYR A 91 -1.03 -3.34 2.46
N THR A 92 -0.96 -2.16 1.85
CA THR A 92 -0.07 -1.10 2.27
C THR A 92 -0.80 -0.22 3.27
N ILE A 93 -0.29 -0.17 4.49
CA ILE A 93 -0.77 0.67 5.57
C ILE A 93 0.10 1.92 5.64
N ARG A 94 -0.51 3.09 5.45
CA ARG A 94 0.11 4.39 5.68
C ARG A 94 -0.28 4.90 7.05
N TYR A 95 0.70 5.32 7.84
CA TYR A 95 0.49 5.73 9.23
C TYR A 95 1.37 6.93 9.63
N GLY A 96 0.95 7.66 10.65
CA GLY A 96 1.70 8.78 11.21
C GLY A 96 2.75 8.32 12.22
N HIS A 97 3.98 8.82 12.12
CA HIS A 97 5.03 8.52 13.08
C HIS A 97 6.06 9.65 13.12
N ASP A 98 6.30 10.21 14.30
CA ASP A 98 7.25 11.32 14.53
C ASP A 98 7.04 12.53 13.58
N GLY A 99 5.79 12.84 13.26
CA GLY A 99 5.44 13.96 12.36
C GLY A 99 5.57 13.63 10.87
N GLU A 100 6.02 12.43 10.51
CA GLU A 100 6.12 11.94 9.14
C GLU A 100 5.03 10.91 8.82
N GLN A 101 4.77 10.70 7.52
CA GLN A 101 3.94 9.59 7.04
C GLN A 101 4.86 8.45 6.62
N LYS A 102 4.66 7.28 7.24
CA LYS A 102 5.41 6.06 6.95
C LYS A 102 4.46 5.00 6.41
N GLU A 103 5.02 4.01 5.73
CA GLU A 103 4.24 2.90 5.16
C GLU A 103 4.83 1.56 5.55
N PHE A 104 3.98 0.55 5.74
CA PHE A 104 4.39 -0.85 5.81
C PHE A 104 3.40 -1.74 5.06
N VAL A 105 3.85 -2.93 4.69
CA VAL A 105 3.06 -3.90 3.94
C VAL A 105 2.80 -5.10 4.85
N CYS A 106 1.59 -5.62 4.81
CA CYS A 106 1.17 -6.75 5.63
C CYS A 106 0.09 -7.58 4.94
N THR A 107 -0.08 -8.83 5.36
CA THR A 107 -1.16 -9.68 4.85
C THR A 107 -2.51 -9.29 5.44
N TYR A 108 -3.62 -9.72 4.83
CA TYR A 108 -4.95 -9.57 5.42
C TYR A 108 -5.03 -10.13 6.86
N SER A 109 -4.44 -11.30 7.11
CA SER A 109 -4.44 -11.94 8.44
C SER A 109 -3.66 -11.16 9.50
N ASP A 110 -2.70 -10.34 9.09
CA ASP A 110 -1.89 -9.54 10.03
C ASP A 110 -2.66 -8.35 10.61
N ILE A 111 -3.67 -7.85 9.89
CA ILE A 111 -4.43 -6.64 10.24
C ILE A 111 -5.92 -6.88 10.44
N ASN A 112 -6.44 -8.02 10.02
CA ASN A 112 -7.84 -8.40 10.19
C ASN A 112 -8.03 -9.85 10.70
N GLY A 113 -7.05 -10.35 11.44
CA GLY A 113 -7.04 -11.69 12.02
C GLY A 113 -7.27 -11.70 13.54
N GLN A 114 -6.51 -12.55 14.25
CA GLN A 114 -6.61 -12.64 15.71
C GLN A 114 -6.16 -11.32 16.36
N LYS A 115 -6.89 -10.85 17.38
CA LYS A 115 -6.59 -9.58 18.09
C LYS A 115 -5.13 -9.44 18.51
N ALA A 116 -4.54 -10.51 19.05
CA ALA A 116 -3.14 -10.51 19.48
C ALA A 116 -2.18 -10.26 18.31
N GLN A 117 -2.46 -10.85 17.13
CA GLN A 117 -1.67 -10.64 15.92
C GLN A 117 -1.83 -9.20 15.43
N VAL A 118 -3.06 -8.69 15.32
CA VAL A 118 -3.32 -7.31 14.88
C VAL A 118 -2.61 -6.30 15.78
N LYS A 119 -2.73 -6.46 17.11
CA LYS A 119 -2.03 -5.60 18.07
C LYS A 119 -0.52 -5.66 17.90
N LYS A 120 0.05 -6.86 17.73
CA LYS A 120 1.48 -7.05 17.54
C LYS A 120 1.96 -6.37 16.25
N THR A 121 1.27 -6.58 15.14
CA THR A 121 1.58 -5.97 13.84
C THR A 121 1.60 -4.45 13.94
N LEU A 122 0.51 -3.85 14.43
CA LEU A 122 0.39 -2.39 14.51
C LEU A 122 1.42 -1.78 15.49
N ALA A 123 1.60 -2.39 16.67
CA ALA A 123 2.57 -1.91 17.66
C ALA A 123 4.02 -1.99 17.17
N ALA A 124 4.38 -3.00 16.36
CA ALA A 124 5.71 -3.12 15.77
C ALA A 124 6.08 -1.93 14.86
N HIS A 125 5.07 -1.23 14.32
CA HIS A 125 5.23 -0.03 13.50
C HIS A 125 5.02 1.27 14.27
N GLY A 126 4.80 1.21 15.59
CA GLY A 126 4.55 2.40 16.42
C GLY A 126 3.12 2.96 16.31
N ILE A 127 2.18 2.18 15.78
CA ILE A 127 0.76 2.54 15.76
C ILE A 127 0.17 2.24 17.14
N ASN A 128 -0.25 3.29 17.84
CA ASN A 128 -0.76 3.21 19.20
C ASN A 128 -2.28 2.96 19.19
N VAL A 129 -2.65 1.69 19.35
CA VAL A 129 -4.03 1.27 19.61
C VAL A 129 -4.21 1.04 21.12
N PRO A 130 -5.12 1.78 21.80
CA PRO A 130 -5.44 1.56 23.21
C PRO A 130 -6.02 0.16 23.48
N ASP A 131 -6.43 -0.10 24.72
CA ASP A 131 -6.87 -1.40 25.27
C ASP A 131 -7.85 -2.24 24.41
N ASN A 132 -8.09 -3.48 24.85
CA ASN A 132 -8.76 -4.54 24.08
C ASN A 132 -10.10 -4.16 23.41
N ASP A 133 -10.88 -3.26 23.98
CA ASP A 133 -12.16 -2.83 23.38
C ASP A 133 -11.94 -1.87 22.20
N MET A 134 -10.96 -0.98 22.29
CA MET A 134 -10.59 -0.06 21.20
C MET A 134 -9.94 -0.81 20.04
N LEU A 135 -9.22 -1.89 20.33
CA LEU A 135 -8.71 -2.79 19.30
C LEU A 135 -9.82 -3.43 18.46
N ASN A 136 -11.00 -3.67 19.04
CA ASN A 136 -12.15 -4.15 18.24
C ASN A 136 -12.61 -3.08 17.26
N GLY A 137 -12.70 -1.82 17.71
CA GLY A 137 -13.03 -0.70 16.84
C GLY A 137 -12.03 -0.53 15.69
N VAL A 138 -10.74 -0.80 15.94
CA VAL A 138 -9.70 -0.79 14.91
C VAL A 138 -9.85 -1.95 13.91
N ILE A 139 -10.13 -3.16 14.39
CA ILE A 139 -10.37 -4.32 13.51
C ILE A 139 -11.63 -4.11 12.66
N GLU A 140 -12.67 -3.55 13.25
CA GLU A 140 -13.90 -3.18 12.54
C GLU A 140 -13.64 -2.07 11.52
N TYR A 141 -12.87 -1.03 11.89
CA TYR A 141 -12.42 0.01 10.96
C TYR A 141 -11.71 -0.59 9.76
N ILE A 142 -10.74 -1.48 9.96
CA ILE A 142 -9.99 -2.15 8.88
C ILE A 142 -10.93 -3.01 8.03
N SER A 143 -11.80 -3.80 8.66
CA SER A 143 -12.79 -4.63 7.97
C SER A 143 -13.72 -3.82 7.08
N MET A 144 -14.28 -2.73 7.61
CA MET A 144 -15.17 -1.84 6.87
C MET A 144 -14.41 -1.11 5.77
N TYR A 145 -13.17 -0.70 6.02
CA TYR A 145 -12.32 -0.10 5.00
C TYR A 145 -12.12 -1.04 3.82
N ILE A 146 -11.72 -2.29 4.06
CA ILE A 146 -11.51 -3.25 2.99
C ILE A 146 -12.82 -3.56 2.27
N LYS A 147 -13.94 -3.68 2.99
CA LYS A 147 -15.25 -3.95 2.40
C LYS A 147 -15.73 -2.81 1.49
N GLU A 148 -15.67 -1.57 1.96
CA GLU A 148 -16.20 -0.40 1.24
C GLU A 148 -15.26 0.07 0.13
N PHE A 149 -13.95 -0.01 0.37
CA PHE A 149 -12.94 0.62 -0.46
C PHE A 149 -11.96 -0.35 -1.12
N GLY A 150 -11.97 -1.64 -0.80
CA GLY A 150 -10.98 -2.60 -1.29
C GLY A 150 -10.88 -2.66 -2.82
N ASN A 151 -11.98 -2.45 -3.54
CA ASN A 151 -12.01 -2.41 -5.01
C ASN A 151 -11.65 -1.05 -5.62
N LEU A 152 -11.46 -0.03 -4.79
CA LEU A 152 -11.14 1.34 -5.18
C LEU A 152 -9.69 1.70 -4.82
N LEU A 153 -8.97 0.82 -4.13
CA LEU A 153 -7.55 0.97 -3.80
C LEU A 153 -6.67 0.89 -5.05
N HIS A 154 -5.52 1.55 -4.99
CA HIS A 154 -4.46 1.33 -5.96
C HIS A 154 -4.02 -0.14 -5.91
N VAL A 155 -3.84 -0.76 -7.08
CA VAL A 155 -3.41 -2.16 -7.19
C VAL A 155 -1.97 -2.20 -7.64
N GLU A 156 -1.09 -2.64 -6.75
CA GLU A 156 0.31 -2.90 -7.06
C GLU A 156 0.50 -4.36 -7.46
N THR A 157 1.39 -4.60 -8.42
CA THR A 157 1.82 -5.96 -8.77
C THR A 157 3.05 -6.31 -7.94
N ALA A 158 2.98 -7.37 -7.14
CA ALA A 158 4.14 -7.88 -6.42
C ALA A 158 4.74 -9.13 -7.03
N VAL A 159 6.07 -9.20 -6.93
CA VAL A 159 6.87 -10.40 -7.17
C VAL A 159 7.63 -10.77 -5.90
N THR A 160 7.93 -12.06 -5.72
CA THR A 160 8.74 -12.53 -4.58
C THR A 160 10.23 -12.64 -4.91
N HIS A 161 10.56 -12.71 -6.20
CA HIS A 161 11.91 -12.89 -6.71
C HIS A 161 12.09 -12.15 -8.04
N ASN A 162 13.36 -11.98 -8.44
CA ASN A 162 13.71 -11.49 -9.77
C ASN A 162 13.70 -12.66 -10.77
N GLY A 163 13.48 -12.35 -12.05
CA GLY A 163 13.34 -13.34 -13.11
C GLY A 163 11.91 -13.49 -13.60
N TRP A 164 11.62 -14.57 -14.32
CA TRP A 164 10.29 -14.85 -14.83
C TRP A 164 9.33 -15.24 -13.73
N ASN A 165 8.12 -14.69 -13.78
CA ASN A 165 7.01 -15.25 -13.03
C ASN A 165 6.54 -16.59 -13.63
N ASN A 166 5.75 -17.34 -12.86
CA ASN A 166 5.27 -18.69 -13.25
C ASN A 166 4.54 -18.74 -14.60
N ASN A 167 3.97 -17.63 -15.04
CA ASN A 167 3.19 -17.53 -16.29
C ASN A 167 3.97 -16.91 -17.45
N TYR A 168 5.27 -16.64 -17.29
CA TYR A 168 6.17 -16.07 -18.30
C TYR A 168 5.64 -14.79 -18.97
N ASN A 169 4.87 -13.98 -18.24
CA ASN A 169 4.27 -12.75 -18.77
C ASN A 169 4.92 -11.49 -18.20
N LEU A 170 5.78 -11.65 -17.18
CA LEU A 170 6.52 -10.59 -16.52
C LEU A 170 7.89 -11.12 -16.09
N PHE A 171 8.94 -10.40 -16.50
CA PHE A 171 10.30 -10.60 -16.02
C PHE A 171 10.65 -9.50 -15.00
N ALA A 172 10.82 -9.88 -13.75
CA ALA A 172 11.12 -8.97 -12.65
C ALA A 172 12.61 -8.64 -12.56
N MET A 173 12.93 -7.36 -12.47
CA MET A 173 14.27 -6.84 -12.29
C MET A 173 14.24 -5.62 -11.35
N GLY A 174 14.50 -5.87 -10.07
CA GLY A 174 14.38 -4.87 -9.01
C GLY A 174 12.93 -4.37 -8.89
N ASN A 175 12.73 -3.06 -9.09
CA ASN A 175 11.40 -2.44 -9.06
C ASN A 175 10.72 -2.35 -10.44
N ASN A 176 11.31 -2.99 -11.46
CA ASN A 176 10.80 -2.96 -12.82
C ASN A 176 10.38 -4.36 -13.26
N GLY A 177 9.17 -4.47 -13.81
CA GLY A 177 8.69 -5.64 -14.53
C GLY A 177 8.75 -5.39 -16.03
N ILE A 178 9.39 -6.28 -16.78
CA ILE A 178 9.42 -6.24 -18.23
C ILE A 178 8.31 -7.14 -18.75
N THR A 179 7.38 -6.57 -19.50
CA THR A 179 6.24 -7.28 -20.10
C THR A 179 6.24 -7.10 -21.61
N LYS A 180 5.39 -7.84 -22.33
CA LYS A 180 5.16 -7.64 -23.78
C LYS A 180 4.73 -6.21 -24.15
N ASN A 181 4.15 -5.47 -23.21
CA ASN A 181 3.62 -4.12 -23.41
C ASN A 181 4.65 -3.03 -23.03
N GLY A 182 5.83 -3.43 -22.54
CA GLY A 182 6.86 -2.52 -22.05
C GLY A 182 7.19 -2.73 -20.58
N VAL A 183 7.90 -1.75 -20.02
CA VAL A 183 8.36 -1.76 -18.63
C VAL A 183 7.26 -1.19 -17.73
N THR A 184 6.90 -1.92 -16.68
CA THR A 184 5.97 -1.49 -15.64
C THR A 184 6.69 -1.43 -14.29
N ALA A 185 6.23 -0.57 -13.39
CA ALA A 185 6.65 -0.65 -12.00
C ALA A 185 6.11 -1.94 -11.37
N ILE A 186 6.95 -2.60 -10.58
CA ILE A 186 6.56 -3.71 -9.70
C ILE A 186 7.08 -3.43 -8.30
N THR A 187 6.38 -3.96 -7.31
CA THR A 187 6.84 -3.96 -5.93
C THR A 187 7.31 -5.36 -5.55
N THR A 188 8.07 -5.49 -4.47
CA THR A 188 8.41 -6.79 -3.91
C THR A 188 7.46 -7.08 -2.75
N ALA A 189 6.83 -8.25 -2.73
CA ALA A 189 5.93 -8.65 -1.63
C ALA A 189 6.63 -8.59 -0.26
N LEU A 190 7.96 -8.76 -0.27
CA LEU A 190 8.83 -8.60 0.87
C LEU A 190 9.58 -7.27 0.73
N LYS A 191 9.57 -6.42 1.77
CA LYS A 191 10.46 -5.25 1.88
C LYS A 191 11.95 -5.62 2.03
N ASP A 192 12.37 -6.80 1.56
CA ASP A 192 13.78 -7.12 1.50
C ASP A 192 14.40 -6.37 0.32
N THR A 193 14.87 -5.16 0.63
CA THR A 193 15.53 -4.27 -0.33
C THR A 193 16.75 -4.89 -0.99
N LYS A 194 17.28 -6.01 -0.47
CA LYS A 194 18.42 -6.74 -1.07
C LYS A 194 18.15 -7.17 -2.51
N PHE A 195 16.91 -7.56 -2.84
CA PHE A 195 16.55 -7.97 -4.20
C PHE A 195 16.44 -6.79 -5.18
N VAL A 196 16.25 -5.58 -4.65
CA VAL A 196 16.09 -4.34 -5.42
C VAL A 196 17.42 -3.62 -5.61
N THR A 197 18.23 -3.55 -4.55
CA THR A 197 19.49 -2.78 -4.56
C THR A 197 20.53 -3.33 -5.51
N ILE A 198 20.55 -4.65 -5.76
CA ILE A 198 21.49 -5.29 -6.69
C ILE A 198 21.29 -4.90 -8.16
N PHE A 199 20.09 -4.41 -8.54
CA PHE A 199 19.76 -4.00 -9.91
C PHE A 199 19.76 -2.49 -10.10
N LYS A 200 20.31 -1.73 -9.15
CA LYS A 200 20.46 -0.29 -9.30
C LYS A 200 21.41 0.01 -10.46
N THR A 201 20.94 0.78 -11.42
CA THR A 201 21.76 1.21 -12.56
C THR A 201 22.77 2.25 -12.11
N GLU A 202 24.05 2.03 -12.39
CA GLU A 202 25.14 2.98 -12.15
C GLU A 202 25.91 3.25 -13.43
N GLY A 203 26.34 4.50 -13.62
CA GLY A 203 27.04 4.94 -14.82
C GLY A 203 26.11 5.28 -15.99
N THR A 204 26.61 5.13 -17.21
CA THR A 204 25.86 5.44 -18.45
C THR A 204 25.99 4.30 -19.44
N LEU A 205 24.98 4.11 -20.31
CA LEU A 205 25.03 3.12 -21.37
C LEU A 205 26.26 3.30 -22.27
N ALA A 206 26.57 4.54 -22.65
CA ALA A 206 27.75 4.85 -23.46
C ALA A 206 29.05 4.46 -22.74
N GLY A 207 29.15 4.74 -21.44
CA GLY A 207 30.29 4.33 -20.61
C GLY A 207 30.42 2.81 -20.52
N TRP A 208 29.31 2.10 -20.37
CA TRP A 208 29.30 0.63 -20.35
C TRP A 208 29.76 0.06 -21.70
N VAL A 209 29.19 0.50 -22.81
CA VAL A 209 29.55 0.05 -24.18
C VAL A 209 31.04 0.26 -24.46
N ASN A 210 31.56 1.44 -24.13
CA ASN A 210 32.98 1.73 -24.31
C ASN A 210 33.87 0.88 -23.40
N GLY A 211 33.44 0.63 -22.16
CA GLY A 211 34.22 -0.14 -21.19
C GLY A 211 34.29 -1.64 -21.49
N VAL A 212 33.26 -2.23 -22.10
CA VAL A 212 33.24 -3.67 -22.42
C VAL A 212 33.76 -3.99 -23.82
N LYS A 213 33.95 -2.99 -24.69
CA LYS A 213 34.28 -3.18 -26.11
C LYS A 213 35.49 -4.09 -26.32
N ASP A 214 36.60 -3.80 -25.65
CA ASP A 214 37.85 -4.54 -25.81
C ASP A 214 37.75 -5.93 -25.16
N VAL A 215 36.94 -6.06 -24.11
CA VAL A 215 36.70 -7.35 -23.41
C VAL A 215 35.87 -8.29 -24.28
N LEU A 216 34.93 -7.76 -25.06
CA LEU A 216 34.09 -8.53 -25.98
C LEU A 216 34.85 -9.05 -27.21
N GLU A 217 36.10 -8.65 -27.44
CA GLU A 217 36.95 -9.22 -28.49
C GLU A 217 37.30 -10.69 -28.21
N TYR A 218 37.33 -11.10 -26.93
CA TYR A 218 37.62 -12.46 -26.51
C TYR A 218 36.37 -13.34 -26.47
N ASP A 219 36.42 -14.50 -27.12
CA ASP A 219 35.24 -15.38 -27.27
C ASP A 219 34.67 -15.87 -25.94
N VAL A 220 35.52 -16.21 -24.96
CA VAL A 220 35.06 -16.67 -23.63
C VAL A 220 34.31 -15.56 -22.91
N SER A 221 34.86 -14.35 -22.88
CA SER A 221 34.21 -13.21 -22.26
C SER A 221 32.89 -12.89 -22.97
N ARG A 222 32.89 -12.83 -24.30
CA ARG A 222 31.69 -12.59 -25.10
C ARG A 222 30.60 -13.63 -24.82
N PHE A 223 30.96 -14.91 -24.73
CA PHE A 223 30.05 -15.97 -24.35
C PHE A 223 29.45 -15.74 -22.95
N SER A 224 30.26 -15.38 -21.95
CA SER A 224 29.76 -15.09 -20.59
C SER A 224 28.76 -13.92 -20.55
N PHE A 225 28.97 -12.88 -21.37
CA PHE A 225 27.98 -11.79 -21.49
C PHE A 225 26.66 -12.27 -22.08
N TYR A 226 26.71 -13.10 -23.13
CA TYR A 226 25.49 -13.68 -23.72
C TYR A 226 24.79 -14.65 -22.78
N ASP A 227 25.55 -15.47 -22.06
CA ASP A 227 25.03 -16.41 -21.06
C ASP A 227 24.31 -15.69 -19.92
N GLY A 228 24.88 -14.58 -19.42
CA GLY A 228 24.22 -13.73 -18.42
C GLY A 228 22.90 -13.10 -18.89
N MET A 229 22.70 -12.97 -20.20
CA MET A 229 21.48 -12.47 -20.82
C MET A 229 20.54 -13.58 -21.31
N SER A 230 20.90 -14.85 -21.15
CA SER A 230 20.05 -15.97 -21.54
C SER A 230 18.81 -16.08 -20.66
N SER A 231 18.95 -15.80 -19.35
CA SER A 231 17.83 -15.90 -18.39
C SER A 231 16.59 -15.08 -18.74
N PRO A 232 16.66 -13.83 -19.24
CA PRO A 232 15.48 -13.11 -19.73
C PRO A 232 14.99 -13.52 -21.13
N LEU A 233 15.73 -14.36 -21.87
CA LEU A 233 15.41 -14.76 -23.24
C LEU A 233 14.74 -16.15 -23.35
N PHE A 234 14.84 -16.97 -22.30
CA PHE A 234 14.21 -18.29 -22.17
C PHE A 234 13.05 -18.24 -21.18
#